data_AF-A0A9E3UAE1-F1
#
_entry.id   AF-A0A9E3UAE1-F1
#
_cell.length_a   1.000
_cell.length_b   1.000
_cell.length_c   1.000
_cell.angle_alpha   90.00
_cell.angle_beta   90.00
_cell.angle_gamma   90.00
#
_symmetry.space_group_name_H-M   'P 1'
#
loop_
_entity.id
_entity.type
_entity.pdbx_description
1 polymer ?
#
loop_
_entity_poly.entity_id
_entity_poly.type
_entity_poly.pdbx_seq_one_letter_code
_entity_poly.pdbx_strand_id
1 'polypeptide(L)'
;MRTALFSALSTMLLLTIGCAAGPADGPPEDEADDVSVPEVKVDNVGIDANGMTCSCPAGQQFQNGLCYPACAAGWSGEGPVCWQPCQSTFTDTGFFCHRDSKIIKADTGSCPWYDKCGVAAKKGCSKCPSGYKNDGCTCRIDAYIYAQPSYGRGAGTTPSCSTY
;
A
#
# COMPACT_ATOMS: atom_id res chain seq x y z
N MET A 1 -70.58 -37.35 -8.22
CA MET A 1 -70.72 -37.16 -9.68
C MET A 1 -69.42 -36.55 -10.18
N ARG A 2 -68.46 -37.35 -10.68
CA ARG A 2 -68.30 -37.79 -12.08
C ARG A 2 -68.11 -36.64 -13.09
N THR A 3 -66.84 -36.45 -13.48
CA THR A 3 -66.28 -36.35 -14.86
C THR A 3 -66.56 -35.10 -15.72
N ALA A 4 -65.68 -34.58 -16.59
CA ALA A 4 -64.24 -34.68 -16.86
C ALA A 4 -63.90 -33.75 -18.08
N LEU A 5 -62.64 -33.28 -18.19
CA LEU A 5 -61.85 -33.05 -19.44
C LEU A 5 -62.22 -31.87 -20.39
N PHE A 6 -61.34 -31.17 -21.13
CA PHE A 6 -59.96 -31.37 -21.64
C PHE A 6 -59.30 -30.00 -22.03
N SER A 7 -57.96 -29.93 -21.90
CA SER A 7 -56.95 -29.37 -22.83
C SER A 7 -56.96 -27.90 -23.29
N ALA A 8 -55.88 -27.15 -23.00
CA ALA A 8 -54.85 -26.82 -24.00
C ALA A 8 -53.68 -26.05 -23.38
N LEU A 9 -52.46 -26.52 -23.67
CA LEU A 9 -51.16 -25.96 -23.31
C LEU A 9 -50.97 -24.54 -23.90
N SER A 10 -50.41 -23.62 -23.11
CA SER A 10 -49.74 -22.43 -23.64
C SER A 10 -48.47 -22.14 -22.83
N THR A 11 -47.39 -22.82 -23.21
CA THR A 11 -46.02 -22.48 -22.82
C THR A 11 -45.63 -21.18 -23.52
N MET A 12 -45.70 -20.06 -22.80
CA MET A 12 -45.10 -18.80 -23.23
C MET A 12 -43.58 -18.89 -23.10
N LEU A 13 -42.95 -19.07 -24.26
CA LEU A 13 -41.52 -18.99 -24.50
C LEU A 13 -41.06 -17.53 -24.31
N LEU A 14 -40.31 -17.24 -23.25
CA LEU A 14 -39.60 -15.98 -23.06
C LEU A 14 -38.46 -15.90 -24.08
N LEU A 15 -38.62 -15.08 -25.13
CA LEU A 15 -37.52 -14.68 -26.01
C LEU A 15 -36.59 -13.74 -25.22
N THR A 16 -35.44 -14.26 -24.80
CA THR A 16 -34.29 -13.45 -24.41
C THR A 16 -33.72 -12.77 -25.66
N ILE A 17 -33.79 -11.44 -25.69
CA ILE A 17 -33.09 -10.62 -26.67
C ILE A 17 -31.59 -10.71 -26.33
N GLY A 18 -30.87 -11.58 -27.02
CA GLY A 18 -29.41 -11.61 -27.00
C GLY A 18 -28.85 -10.54 -27.95
N CYS A 19 -27.97 -9.68 -27.45
CA CYS A 19 -27.14 -8.83 -28.30
C CYS A 19 -26.23 -9.70 -29.18
N ALA A 20 -26.28 -9.48 -30.50
CA ALA A 20 -25.31 -10.04 -31.43
C ALA A 20 -23.93 -9.41 -31.17
N ALA A 21 -22.93 -10.23 -30.87
CA ALA A 21 -21.52 -9.82 -30.89
C ALA A 21 -21.06 -9.75 -32.35
N GLY A 22 -20.47 -8.62 -32.75
CA GLY A 22 -19.80 -8.48 -34.05
C GLY A 22 -18.52 -9.33 -34.13
N PRO A 23 -17.96 -9.53 -35.33
CA PRO A 23 -16.74 -10.32 -35.51
C PRO A 23 -15.55 -9.65 -34.80
N ALA A 24 -14.84 -10.46 -34.03
CA ALA A 24 -13.61 -10.09 -33.35
C ALA A 24 -12.45 -10.17 -34.34
N ASP A 25 -12.20 -9.09 -35.07
CA ASP A 25 -10.95 -8.92 -35.80
C ASP A 25 -9.95 -8.23 -34.86
N GLY A 26 -9.24 -9.05 -34.08
CA GLY A 26 -8.07 -8.62 -33.31
C GLY A 26 -6.89 -8.31 -34.24
N PRO A 27 -5.96 -7.42 -33.84
CA PRO A 27 -4.74 -7.16 -34.62
C PRO A 27 -3.88 -8.43 -34.75
N PRO A 28 -3.10 -8.56 -35.85
CA PRO A 28 -2.24 -9.72 -36.07
C PRO A 28 -1.26 -9.87 -34.91
N GLU A 29 -1.19 -11.09 -34.40
CA GLU A 29 -0.24 -11.54 -33.40
C GLU A 29 1.19 -11.47 -33.96
N ASP A 30 1.99 -10.62 -33.35
CA ASP A 30 3.41 -10.47 -33.65
C ASP A 30 4.11 -11.82 -33.37
N GLU A 31 4.67 -12.39 -34.42
CA GLU A 31 5.45 -13.62 -34.45
C GLU A 31 6.63 -13.48 -33.48
N ALA A 32 6.52 -14.08 -32.30
CA ALA A 32 7.59 -14.12 -31.32
C ALA A 32 8.62 -15.17 -31.77
N ASP A 33 9.74 -14.71 -32.33
CA ASP A 33 10.95 -15.52 -32.49
C ASP A 33 11.34 -16.11 -31.12
N ASP A 34 11.32 -17.45 -31.03
CA ASP A 34 11.75 -18.23 -29.86
C ASP A 34 13.28 -18.11 -29.70
N VAL A 35 13.73 -16.98 -29.16
CA VAL A 35 15.09 -16.90 -28.63
C VAL A 35 15.11 -17.72 -27.36
N SER A 36 15.55 -18.97 -27.50
CA SER A 36 15.79 -19.88 -26.38
C SER A 36 16.82 -19.27 -25.41
N VAL A 37 16.32 -18.60 -24.38
CA VAL A 37 17.14 -18.16 -23.25
C VAL A 37 17.45 -19.40 -22.42
N PRO A 38 18.73 -19.76 -22.21
CA PRO A 38 19.06 -20.87 -21.34
C PRO A 38 18.64 -20.55 -19.92
N GLU A 39 17.81 -21.42 -19.33
CA GLU A 39 17.45 -21.35 -17.92
C GLU A 39 18.72 -21.63 -17.09
N VAL A 40 19.34 -20.57 -16.57
CA VAL A 40 20.41 -20.69 -15.58
C VAL A 40 19.76 -21.01 -14.25
N LYS A 41 19.92 -22.24 -13.77
CA LYS A 41 19.58 -22.60 -12.41
C LYS A 41 20.53 -21.89 -11.47
N VAL A 42 20.06 -20.79 -10.89
CA VAL A 42 20.68 -20.21 -9.71
C VAL A 42 20.20 -21.01 -8.51
N ASP A 43 21.05 -21.91 -8.03
CA ASP A 43 20.81 -22.49 -6.72
C ASP A 43 20.91 -21.35 -5.71
N ASN A 44 19.81 -21.05 -5.02
CA ASN A 44 19.87 -20.20 -3.85
C ASN A 44 20.80 -20.91 -2.85
N VAL A 45 22.02 -20.40 -2.69
CA VAL A 45 22.86 -20.76 -1.55
C VAL A 45 22.12 -20.27 -0.31
N GLY A 46 21.30 -21.14 0.25
CA GLY A 46 20.83 -20.98 1.60
C GLY A 46 22.07 -21.05 2.47
N ILE A 47 22.46 -19.92 3.06
CA ILE A 47 23.26 -19.94 4.28
C ILE A 47 22.31 -20.42 5.37
N ASP A 48 22.03 -21.72 5.39
CA ASP A 48 21.47 -22.35 6.56
C ASP A 48 22.52 -22.23 7.67
N ALA A 49 22.36 -21.19 8.49
CA ALA A 49 23.20 -20.91 9.66
C ALA A 49 23.07 -21.99 10.77
N ASN A 50 22.72 -23.23 10.40
CA ASN A 50 22.59 -24.38 11.29
C ASN A 50 23.95 -24.85 11.85
N GLY A 51 25.07 -24.28 11.39
CA GLY A 51 26.40 -24.61 11.86
C GLY A 51 27.25 -23.42 12.28
N MET A 52 26.76 -22.18 12.29
CA MET A 52 27.56 -20.99 12.63
C MET A 52 26.81 -20.06 13.59
N THR A 53 27.30 -19.94 14.83
CA THR A 53 26.80 -18.92 15.77
C THR A 53 27.77 -17.76 15.86
N CYS A 54 27.27 -16.57 15.56
CA CYS A 54 27.98 -15.31 15.70
C CYS A 54 27.50 -14.56 16.95
N SER A 55 28.45 -14.05 17.73
CA SER A 55 28.21 -13.26 18.94
C SER A 55 28.90 -11.91 18.82
N CYS A 56 28.26 -10.88 19.37
CA CYS A 56 28.80 -9.53 19.40
C CYS A 56 29.49 -9.19 20.72
N PRO A 57 30.45 -8.25 20.70
CA PRO A 57 30.99 -7.67 21.93
C PRO A 57 29.89 -7.11 22.83
N ALA A 58 30.15 -7.04 24.13
CA ALA A 58 29.20 -6.53 25.11
C ALA A 58 28.71 -5.12 24.72
N GLY A 59 27.39 -4.89 24.79
CA GLY A 59 26.76 -3.61 24.45
C GLY A 59 26.54 -3.39 22.95
N GLN A 60 26.85 -4.37 22.10
CA GLN A 60 26.57 -4.33 20.66
C GLN A 60 25.48 -5.32 20.24
N GLN A 61 24.83 -5.02 19.12
CA GLN A 61 23.78 -5.82 18.51
C GLN A 61 24.25 -6.34 17.15
N PHE A 62 24.00 -7.62 16.91
CA PHE A 62 24.29 -8.26 15.63
C PHE A 62 23.22 -7.90 14.61
N GLN A 63 23.61 -7.31 13.49
CA GLN A 63 22.73 -6.93 12.40
C GLN A 63 23.46 -7.09 11.06
N ASN A 64 22.84 -7.80 10.12
CA ASN A 64 23.32 -7.97 8.73
C ASN A 64 24.81 -8.34 8.63
N GLY A 65 25.30 -9.23 9.50
CA GLY A 65 26.69 -9.73 9.48
C GLY A 65 27.71 -8.91 10.28
N LEU A 66 27.31 -7.80 10.89
CA LEU A 66 28.19 -6.93 11.68
C LEU A 66 27.61 -6.66 13.07
N CYS A 67 28.48 -6.25 13.99
CA CYS A 67 28.10 -5.79 15.32
C CYS A 67 28.12 -4.27 15.36
N TYR A 68 27.06 -3.69 15.91
CA TYR A 68 26.93 -2.25 16.07
C TYR A 68 26.57 -1.88 17.51
N PRO A 69 26.99 -0.70 18.00
CA PRO A 69 26.46 -0.16 19.25
C PRO A 69 24.93 -0.15 19.28
N ALA A 70 24.35 -0.38 20.46
CA ALA A 70 22.91 -0.25 20.63
C ALA A 70 22.44 1.20 20.38
N CYS A 71 21.24 1.35 19.82
CA CYS A 71 20.62 2.65 19.64
C CYS A 71 20.11 3.23 20.97
N ALA A 72 19.91 4.55 20.99
CA ALA A 72 19.29 5.24 22.11
C ALA A 72 17.87 4.73 22.36
N ALA A 73 17.37 4.90 23.58
CA ALA A 73 16.03 4.44 23.93
C ALA A 73 14.96 5.04 22.99
N GLY A 74 14.13 4.16 22.42
CA GLY A 74 13.08 4.54 21.46
C GLY A 74 13.55 4.66 20.00
N TRP A 75 14.80 4.31 19.69
CA TRP A 75 15.33 4.28 18.33
C TRP A 75 15.63 2.83 17.90
N SER A 76 15.40 2.55 16.62
CA SER A 76 15.64 1.23 16.03
C SER A 76 16.88 1.28 15.15
N GLY A 77 17.77 0.29 15.30
CA GLY A 77 18.99 0.21 14.52
C GLY A 77 18.79 -0.60 13.25
N GLU A 78 19.21 -0.06 12.11
CA GLU A 78 19.35 -0.80 10.84
C GLU A 78 20.78 -0.60 10.32
N GLY A 79 21.63 -1.59 10.52
CA GLY A 79 23.04 -1.55 10.11
C GLY A 79 23.81 -0.42 10.80
N PRO A 80 24.42 0.55 10.10
CA PRO A 80 25.18 1.63 10.73
C PRO A 80 24.33 2.81 11.24
N VAL A 81 23.01 2.78 11.05
CA VAL A 81 22.13 3.94 11.31
C VAL A 81 21.06 3.62 12.34
N CYS A 82 20.87 4.50 13.32
CA CYS A 82 19.71 4.48 14.21
C CYS A 82 18.63 5.37 13.63
N TRP A 83 17.40 4.87 13.57
CA TRP A 83 16.22 5.53 13.04
C TRP A 83 15.20 5.79 14.14
N GLN A 84 14.64 6.99 14.16
CA GLN A 84 13.50 7.30 15.03
C GLN A 84 12.22 6.78 14.37
N PRO A 85 11.30 6.12 15.09
CA PRO A 85 10.03 5.71 14.52
C PRO A 85 9.23 6.92 14.01
N CYS A 86 8.55 6.75 12.88
CA CYS A 86 7.64 7.76 12.36
C CYS A 86 6.52 8.06 13.36
N GLN A 87 6.03 9.30 13.34
CA GLN A 87 4.82 9.68 14.08
C GLN A 87 3.63 8.79 13.65
N SER A 88 2.71 8.50 14.56
CA SER A 88 1.65 7.48 14.37
C SER A 88 0.71 7.67 13.17
N THR A 89 0.65 8.88 12.59
CA THR A 89 -0.17 9.17 11.39
C THR A 89 0.62 9.07 10.08
N PHE A 90 1.88 8.69 10.15
CA PHE A 90 2.78 8.54 9.01
C PHE A 90 3.16 7.08 8.83
N THR A 91 3.22 6.67 7.59
CA THR A 91 3.75 5.38 7.19
C THR A 91 5.26 5.53 7.02
N ASP A 92 6.00 4.53 7.50
CA ASP A 92 7.45 4.44 7.35
C ASP A 92 7.76 3.81 5.99
N THR A 93 8.55 4.51 5.16
CA THR A 93 9.03 4.05 3.84
C THR A 93 10.55 3.87 3.81
N GLY A 94 11.17 3.69 4.98
CA GLY A 94 12.59 3.48 5.19
C GLY A 94 13.34 4.79 5.47
N PHE A 95 13.51 5.62 4.45
CA PHE A 95 14.22 6.90 4.60
C PHE A 95 13.30 8.07 4.94
N PHE A 96 12.01 7.92 4.65
CA PHE A 96 11.01 8.96 4.80
C PHE A 96 9.80 8.46 5.57
N CYS A 97 9.20 9.37 6.32
CA CYS A 97 7.87 9.20 6.89
C CYS A 97 6.88 9.94 5.98
N HIS A 98 5.90 9.21 5.43
CA HIS A 98 4.92 9.78 4.50
C HIS A 98 3.49 9.68 5.04
N ARG A 99 2.71 10.72 4.79
CA ARG A 99 1.26 10.70 4.94
C ARG A 99 0.65 11.12 3.61
N ASP A 100 -0.25 10.29 3.09
CA ASP A 100 -0.92 10.56 1.83
C ASP A 100 -1.85 11.77 1.92
N SER A 101 -2.07 12.41 0.76
CA SER A 101 -3.13 13.38 0.63
C SER A 101 -4.49 12.69 0.76
N LYS A 102 -5.45 13.38 1.36
CA LYS A 102 -6.84 12.90 1.44
C LYS A 102 -7.79 14.01 1.10
N ILE A 103 -8.76 13.70 0.25
CA ILE A 103 -9.90 14.57 -0.05
C ILE A 103 -11.15 13.88 0.48
N ILE A 104 -11.86 14.56 1.37
CA ILE A 104 -13.12 14.10 1.95
C ILE A 104 -14.22 15.14 1.67
N LYS A 105 -15.49 14.75 1.82
CA LYS A 105 -16.59 15.72 1.74
C LYS A 105 -16.57 16.66 2.94
N ALA A 106 -16.84 17.93 2.70
CA ALA A 106 -17.09 18.90 3.75
C ALA A 106 -18.51 18.75 4.31
N ASP A 107 -18.70 19.11 5.58
CA ASP A 107 -20.03 19.29 6.12
C ASP A 107 -20.62 20.58 5.54
N THR A 108 -21.71 20.43 4.80
CA THR A 108 -22.42 21.52 4.10
C THR A 108 -23.80 21.78 4.72
N GLY A 109 -24.13 21.15 5.85
CA GLY A 109 -25.45 21.29 6.48
C GLY A 109 -25.78 22.72 6.92
N SER A 110 -24.77 23.55 7.16
CA SER A 110 -24.92 24.97 7.48
C SER A 110 -24.98 25.88 6.24
N CYS A 111 -24.82 25.32 5.04
CA CYS A 111 -24.82 26.06 3.80
C CYS A 111 -26.21 26.13 3.17
N PRO A 112 -26.60 27.31 2.64
CA PRO A 112 -27.87 27.43 1.95
C PRO A 112 -27.84 26.66 0.63
N TRP A 113 -29.00 26.21 0.17
CA TRP A 113 -29.13 25.39 -1.04
C TRP A 113 -28.53 26.04 -2.30
N TYR A 114 -28.57 27.38 -2.39
CA TYR A 114 -28.05 28.15 -3.53
C TYR A 114 -26.54 28.41 -3.48
N ASP A 115 -25.89 28.15 -2.34
CA ASP A 115 -24.43 28.19 -2.18
C ASP A 115 -24.00 26.98 -1.34
N LYS A 116 -24.34 25.79 -1.85
CA LYS A 116 -24.23 24.52 -1.13
C LYS A 116 -22.81 24.23 -0.65
N CYS A 117 -21.80 24.74 -1.35
CA CYS A 117 -20.40 24.56 -0.98
C CYS A 117 -19.84 25.71 -0.12
N GLY A 118 -20.58 26.81 0.06
CA GLY A 118 -20.09 27.97 0.78
C GLY A 118 -18.85 28.58 0.14
N VAL A 119 -18.86 28.75 -1.19
CA VAL A 119 -17.72 29.30 -1.94
C VAL A 119 -18.00 30.70 -2.46
N ALA A 120 -19.27 31.10 -2.50
CA ALA A 120 -19.72 32.37 -3.06
C ALA A 120 -20.39 33.25 -1.99
N ALA A 121 -21.73 33.37 -2.06
CA ALA A 121 -22.51 34.28 -1.24
C ALA A 121 -22.44 34.02 0.28
N LYS A 122 -22.11 32.78 0.70
CA LYS A 122 -21.93 32.37 2.09
C LYS A 122 -20.56 31.70 2.27
N LYS A 123 -19.50 32.38 1.83
CA LYS A 123 -18.12 31.86 1.88
C LYS A 123 -17.75 31.33 3.28
N GLY A 124 -17.33 30.08 3.35
CA GLY A 124 -16.89 29.42 4.59
C GLY A 124 -18.01 28.87 5.48
N CYS A 125 -19.25 28.73 4.98
CA CYS A 125 -20.30 28.05 5.73
C CYS A 125 -20.06 26.54 5.89
N SER A 126 -19.27 25.92 5.00
CA SER A 126 -18.93 24.52 5.10
C SER A 126 -17.88 24.29 6.20
N LYS A 127 -17.85 23.10 6.78
CA LYS A 127 -16.92 22.76 7.87
C LYS A 127 -16.07 21.55 7.53
N CYS A 128 -14.83 21.61 7.99
CA CYS A 128 -13.83 20.55 7.82
C CYS A 128 -13.24 20.13 9.17
N PRO A 129 -12.83 18.85 9.31
CA PRO A 129 -12.07 18.41 10.48
C PRO A 129 -10.77 19.20 10.66
N SER A 130 -10.23 19.18 11.89
CA SER A 130 -8.95 19.82 12.17
C SER A 130 -7.83 19.25 11.30
N GLY A 131 -6.93 20.11 10.85
CA GLY A 131 -5.82 19.75 9.96
C GLY A 131 -6.17 19.70 8.47
N TYR A 132 -7.45 19.81 8.09
CA TYR A 132 -7.87 19.91 6.69
C TYR A 132 -8.05 21.37 6.25
N LYS A 133 -7.68 21.65 5.01
CA LYS A 133 -8.02 22.88 4.29
C LYS A 133 -9.43 22.73 3.71
N ASN A 134 -10.22 23.80 3.82
CA ASN A 134 -11.59 23.82 3.32
C ASN A 134 -11.62 24.49 1.93
N ASP A 135 -11.94 23.72 0.90
CA ASP A 135 -12.09 24.19 -0.48
C ASP A 135 -13.58 24.35 -0.88
N GLY A 136 -14.48 24.38 0.10
CA GLY A 136 -15.92 24.50 -0.08
C GLY A 136 -16.64 23.18 0.17
N CYS A 137 -16.95 22.44 -0.90
CA CYS A 137 -17.62 21.13 -0.78
C CYS A 137 -16.67 19.98 -0.40
N THR A 138 -15.37 20.22 -0.43
CA THR A 138 -14.35 19.24 -0.10
C THR A 138 -13.39 19.78 0.94
N CYS A 139 -12.93 18.89 1.80
CA CYS A 139 -11.83 19.13 2.72
C CYS A 139 -10.63 18.36 2.20
N ARG A 140 -9.50 19.04 2.01
CA ARG A 140 -8.24 18.39 1.63
C ARG A 140 -7.21 18.47 2.73
N ILE A 141 -6.45 17.41 2.89
CA ILE A 141 -5.18 17.44 3.61
C ILE A 141 -4.09 17.09 2.60
N ASP A 142 -3.05 17.92 2.56
CA ASP A 142 -1.95 17.74 1.62
C ASP A 142 -1.07 16.57 2.06
N ALA A 143 -0.44 15.92 1.08
CA ALA A 143 0.58 14.94 1.35
C ALA A 143 1.72 15.61 2.12
N TYR A 144 2.26 14.92 3.12
CA TYR A 144 3.39 15.41 3.88
C TYR A 144 4.43 14.31 3.97
N ILE A 145 5.66 14.64 3.58
CA ILE A 145 6.79 13.74 3.57
C ILE A 145 7.93 14.46 4.28
N TYR A 146 8.55 13.78 5.24
CA TYR A 146 9.75 14.27 5.89
C TYR A 146 10.78 13.14 5.99
N ALA A 147 12.06 13.51 5.96
CA ALA A 147 13.14 12.56 6.20
C ALA A 147 13.08 12.06 7.63
N GLN A 148 13.15 10.74 7.79
CA GLN A 148 13.12 10.12 9.11
C GLN A 148 14.36 10.56 9.91
N PRO A 149 14.20 11.07 11.14
CA PRO A 149 15.33 11.45 11.96
C PRO A 149 16.25 10.25 12.17
N SER A 150 17.53 10.45 11.92
CA SER A 150 18.52 9.39 11.98
C SER A 150 19.87 9.90 12.49
N TYR A 151 20.65 8.99 13.07
CA TYR A 151 22.04 9.26 13.41
C TYR A 151 22.90 8.02 13.19
N GLY A 152 24.16 8.23 12.82
CA GLY A 152 25.11 7.14 12.62
C GLY A 152 25.64 6.59 13.94
N ARG A 153 25.86 5.27 14.00
CA ARG A 153 26.46 4.58 15.16
C ARG A 153 27.75 3.83 14.82
N GLY A 154 28.41 4.24 13.73
CA GLY A 154 29.67 3.68 13.25
C GLY A 154 29.49 2.59 12.18
N ALA A 155 30.59 2.22 11.52
CA ALA A 155 30.60 1.23 10.44
C ALA A 155 30.36 -0.21 10.91
N GLY A 156 30.43 -0.44 12.23
CA GLY A 156 30.31 -1.75 12.86
C GLY A 156 31.65 -2.47 12.99
N THR A 157 31.65 -3.55 13.76
CA THR A 157 32.81 -4.43 13.96
C THR A 157 32.44 -5.85 13.61
N THR A 158 33.42 -6.66 13.24
CA THR A 158 33.18 -8.08 12.94
C THR A 158 32.72 -8.83 14.18
N PRO A 159 31.67 -9.66 14.09
CA PRO A 159 31.29 -10.57 15.17
C PRO A 159 32.37 -11.63 15.42
N SER A 160 32.32 -12.27 16.58
CA SER A 160 33.03 -13.53 16.81
C SER A 160 32.10 -14.67 16.40
N CYS A 161 32.48 -15.44 15.39
CA CYS A 161 31.71 -16.57 14.89
C CYS A 161 32.43 -17.88 15.17
N SER A 162 31.70 -18.87 15.66
CA SER A 162 32.18 -20.25 15.81
C SER A 162 31.28 -21.18 15.03
N THR A 163 31.87 -22.19 14.42
CA THR A 163 31.13 -23.34 13.92
C THR A 163 30.96 -24.39 15.02
N TYR A 164 29.85 -25.11 15.03
CA TYR A 164 29.71 -26.34 15.82
C TYR A 164 30.13 -27.56 15.01
#